data_AF-A0A2A2GC89-F1
#
_entry.id   AF-A0A2A2GC89-F1
#
_cell.length_a   1.000
_cell.length_b   1.000
_cell.length_c   1.000
_cell.angle_alpha   90.00
_cell.angle_beta   90.00
_cell.angle_gamma   90.00
#
_symmetry.space_group_name_H-M   'P 1'
#
loop_
_entity.id
_entity.type
_entity.pdbx_description
1 polymer ?
#
loop_
_entity_poly.entity_id
_entity_poly.type
_entity_poly.pdbx_seq_one_letter_code
_entity_poly.pdbx_strand_id
1 'polypeptide(L)'
;MGSTRSIPQSDEELWAKLKEGQKGSLRTLFLRYYDSLFSYGLSVCSKEELVEDCLQELFYQLWESRATLSEVQNVKGYLWISFRRRLMGEIKKRNDINYRSVSFKSDMKKVVSVEGLFIDNEQQAKLHQKLQEICEDLTQREREVLFLKYYEGMSYSEIEQILGLEYQTVRNYMYRAIERLRKIFEKEGIKIALGLLFLIII
;
A
#
# COMPACT_ATOMS: atom_id res chain seq x y z
N MET A 1 -14.61 11.25 -34.81
CA MET A 1 -13.60 10.33 -35.37
C MET A 1 -12.77 9.79 -34.22
N GLY A 2 -12.69 8.47 -34.08
CA GLY A 2 -11.68 7.77 -33.25
C GLY A 2 -11.88 7.78 -31.74
N SER A 3 -12.95 7.15 -31.22
CA SER A 3 -12.94 6.65 -29.84
C SER A 3 -11.90 5.53 -29.74
N THR A 4 -10.65 5.88 -29.42
CA THR A 4 -9.64 4.89 -29.03
C THR A 4 -10.05 4.34 -27.67
N ARG A 5 -10.72 3.17 -27.68
CA ARG A 5 -10.80 2.32 -26.50
C ARG A 5 -9.36 2.07 -26.05
N SER A 6 -8.92 2.73 -24.98
CA SER A 6 -7.59 2.49 -24.41
C SER A 6 -7.60 1.08 -23.82
N ILE A 7 -7.04 0.12 -24.57
CA ILE A 7 -6.64 -1.17 -24.00
C ILE A 7 -5.76 -0.84 -22.78
N PRO A 8 -6.03 -1.42 -21.59
CA PRO A 8 -5.18 -1.18 -20.44
C PRO A 8 -3.77 -1.68 -20.77
N GLN A 9 -2.83 -0.75 -20.98
CA GLN A 9 -1.43 -1.07 -21.24
C GLN A 9 -0.83 -1.74 -20.00
N SER A 10 -0.09 -2.84 -20.20
CA SER A 10 0.64 -3.48 -19.12
C SER A 10 1.72 -2.55 -18.57
N ASP A 11 2.18 -2.78 -17.35
CA ASP A 11 3.24 -1.93 -16.80
C ASP A 11 4.55 -2.09 -17.57
N GLU A 12 4.83 -3.29 -18.07
CA GLU A 12 6.03 -3.58 -18.86
C GLU A 12 6.01 -2.82 -20.20
N GLU A 13 4.85 -2.72 -20.85
CA GLU A 13 4.68 -1.90 -22.05
C GLU A 13 4.87 -0.42 -21.76
N LEU A 14 4.30 0.07 -20.66
CA LEU A 14 4.48 1.45 -20.21
C LEU A 14 5.95 1.75 -19.90
N TRP A 15 6.64 0.80 -19.27
CA TRP A 15 8.06 0.91 -18.94
C TRP A 15 8.94 0.98 -20.19
N ALA A 16 8.72 0.08 -21.15
CA ALA A 16 9.46 0.10 -22.41
C ALA A 16 9.28 1.44 -23.14
N LYS A 17 8.04 1.93 -23.24
CA LYS A 17 7.73 3.24 -23.84
C LYS A 17 8.31 4.41 -23.05
N LEU A 18 8.35 4.32 -21.72
CA LEU A 18 9.00 5.32 -20.87
C LEU A 18 10.49 5.44 -21.22
N LYS A 19 11.19 4.31 -21.41
CA LYS A 19 12.61 4.29 -21.80
C LYS A 19 12.86 4.95 -23.15
N GLU A 20 11.91 4.82 -24.07
CA GLU A 20 11.92 5.52 -25.37
C GLU A 20 11.60 7.03 -25.28
N GLY A 21 11.29 7.55 -24.09
CA GLY A 21 10.98 8.96 -23.88
C GLY A 21 9.51 9.32 -24.12
N GLN A 22 8.59 8.34 -24.16
CA GLN A 22 7.17 8.62 -24.27
C GLN A 22 6.61 9.14 -22.94
N LYS A 23 6.44 10.47 -22.83
CA LYS A 23 5.90 11.15 -21.63
C LYS A 23 4.56 10.59 -21.15
N GLY A 24 3.71 10.15 -22.08
CA GLY A 24 2.40 9.56 -21.76
C GLY A 24 2.51 8.37 -20.82
N SER A 25 3.56 7.55 -20.98
CA SER A 25 3.74 6.33 -20.19
C SER A 25 4.08 6.62 -18.73
N LEU A 26 4.94 7.62 -18.48
CA LEU A 26 5.23 8.07 -17.12
C LEU A 26 3.95 8.56 -16.44
N ARG A 27 3.14 9.35 -17.14
CA ARG A 27 1.87 9.86 -16.59
C ARG A 27 0.92 8.71 -16.24
N THR A 28 0.84 7.67 -17.08
CA THR A 28 0.00 6.51 -16.79
C THR A 28 0.50 5.72 -15.59
N LEU A 29 1.81 5.49 -15.47
CA LEU A 29 2.40 4.85 -14.28
C LEU A 29 2.17 5.70 -13.02
N PHE A 30 2.34 7.02 -13.12
CA PHE A 30 2.05 7.94 -12.03
C PHE A 30 0.62 7.79 -11.53
N LEU A 31 -0.38 7.95 -12.42
CA LEU A 31 -1.79 7.85 -12.03
C LEU A 31 -2.18 6.47 -11.51
N ARG A 32 -1.51 5.41 -11.98
CA ARG A 32 -1.77 4.04 -11.54
C ARG A 32 -1.26 3.74 -10.13
N TYR A 33 -0.16 4.37 -9.74
CA TYR A 33 0.57 4.02 -8.51
C TYR A 33 0.61 5.11 -7.45
N TYR A 34 0.24 6.36 -7.79
CA TYR A 34 0.32 7.48 -6.86
C TYR A 34 -0.50 7.22 -5.60
N ASP A 35 -1.80 6.93 -5.76
CA ASP A 35 -2.72 6.78 -4.62
C ASP A 35 -2.25 5.68 -3.67
N SER A 36 -1.89 4.50 -4.17
CA SER A 36 -1.48 3.40 -3.31
C SER A 36 -0.15 3.64 -2.60
N LEU A 37 0.85 4.19 -3.30
CA LEU A 37 2.13 4.55 -2.68
C LEU A 37 1.97 5.68 -1.67
N PHE A 38 1.09 6.64 -1.94
CA PHE A 38 0.76 7.76 -1.05
C PHE A 38 0.06 7.27 0.22
N SER A 39 -1.00 6.47 0.10
CA SER A 39 -1.70 5.86 1.24
C SER A 39 -0.75 5.05 2.11
N TYR A 40 0.13 4.27 1.48
CA TYR A 40 1.17 3.55 2.19
C TYR A 40 2.16 4.49 2.88
N GLY A 41 2.64 5.53 2.19
CA GLY A 41 3.55 6.50 2.75
C GLY A 41 3.00 7.18 4.00
N LEU A 42 1.72 7.55 3.99
CA LEU A 42 1.01 8.10 5.15
C LEU A 42 0.85 7.08 6.28
N SER A 43 0.70 5.80 5.98
CA SER A 43 0.67 4.74 7.01
C SER A 43 2.01 4.57 7.75
N VAL A 44 3.12 4.96 7.09
CA VAL A 44 4.49 4.84 7.61
C VAL A 44 5.00 6.16 8.22
N CYS A 45 4.59 7.31 7.67
CA CYS A 45 5.04 8.64 8.03
C CYS A 45 3.87 9.60 8.22
N SER A 46 3.92 10.41 9.28
CA SER A 46 2.86 11.39 9.59
C SER A 46 2.93 12.70 8.81
N LYS A 47 3.98 12.92 8.03
CA LYS A 47 4.19 14.14 7.27
C LYS A 47 3.81 13.92 5.82
N GLU A 48 2.61 14.38 5.46
CA GLU A 48 2.08 14.33 4.10
C GLU A 48 3.05 14.95 3.08
N GLU A 49 3.55 16.15 3.36
CA GLU A 49 4.53 16.84 2.51
C GLU A 49 5.77 15.97 2.21
N LEU A 50 6.27 15.21 3.21
CA LEU A 50 7.42 14.34 2.99
C LEU A 50 7.08 13.16 2.07
N VAL A 51 5.87 12.62 2.18
CA VAL A 51 5.39 11.53 1.33
C VAL A 51 5.24 12.01 -0.11
N GLU A 52 4.63 13.18 -0.30
CA GLU A 52 4.51 13.82 -1.62
C GLU A 52 5.86 14.10 -2.25
N ASP A 53 6.79 14.72 -1.51
CA ASP A 53 8.16 14.98 -1.96
C ASP A 53 8.84 13.68 -2.43
N CYS A 54 8.69 12.59 -1.68
CA CYS A 54 9.27 11.30 -2.02
C CYS A 54 8.66 10.71 -3.31
N LEU A 55 7.35 10.88 -3.54
CA LEU A 55 6.69 10.44 -4.76
C LEU A 55 7.11 11.29 -5.96
N GLN A 56 7.09 12.61 -5.81
CA GLN A 56 7.51 13.53 -6.87
C GLN A 56 8.95 13.24 -7.30
N GLU A 57 9.86 13.09 -6.34
CA GLU A 57 11.25 12.76 -6.61
C GLU A 57 11.41 11.38 -7.24
N LEU A 58 10.61 10.38 -6.85
CA LEU A 58 10.62 9.06 -7.50
C LEU A 58 10.30 9.19 -9.00
N PHE A 59 9.19 9.83 -9.34
CA PHE A 59 8.76 9.95 -10.73
C PHE A 59 9.63 10.92 -11.54
N TYR A 60 10.19 11.95 -10.90
CA TYR A 60 11.20 12.80 -11.49
C TYR A 60 12.47 12.01 -11.85
N GLN A 61 13.01 11.22 -10.93
CA GLN A 61 14.19 10.40 -11.18
C GLN A 61 13.95 9.33 -12.25
N LEU A 62 12.76 8.72 -12.28
CA LEU A 62 12.37 7.81 -13.36
C LEU A 62 12.42 8.49 -14.73
N TRP A 63 11.91 9.71 -14.81
CA TRP A 63 11.98 10.48 -16.06
C TRP A 63 13.41 10.84 -16.43
N GLU A 64 14.19 11.33 -15.48
CA GLU A 64 15.56 11.80 -15.73
C GLU A 64 16.48 10.66 -16.16
N SER A 65 16.36 9.49 -15.51
CA SER A 65 17.13 8.29 -15.81
C SER A 65 16.52 7.38 -16.87
N ARG A 66 15.41 7.78 -17.52
CA ARG A 66 14.62 6.90 -18.41
C ARG A 66 15.44 6.14 -19.46
N ALA A 67 16.45 6.77 -20.05
CA ALA A 67 17.27 6.16 -21.09
C ALA A 67 18.24 5.09 -20.55
N THR A 68 18.56 5.13 -19.26
CA THR A 68 19.48 4.20 -18.58
C THR A 68 18.78 3.26 -17.60
N LEU A 69 17.45 3.33 -17.51
CA LEU A 69 16.66 2.40 -16.70
C LEU A 69 16.89 0.96 -17.17
N SER A 70 17.14 0.09 -16.20
CA SER A 70 17.22 -1.35 -16.45
C SER A 70 15.89 -1.88 -16.98
N GLU A 71 15.95 -2.98 -17.72
CA GLU A 71 14.75 -3.80 -17.94
C GLU A 71 14.28 -4.34 -16.60
N VAL A 72 12.97 -4.31 -16.37
CA VAL A 72 12.37 -4.84 -15.14
C VAL A 72 11.20 -5.72 -15.51
N GLN A 73 11.20 -6.92 -14.94
CA GLN A 73 10.11 -7.89 -15.12
C GLN A 73 8.92 -7.58 -14.21
N ASN A 74 9.11 -6.74 -13.19
CA ASN A 74 8.07 -6.34 -12.25
C ASN A 74 8.21 -4.85 -11.93
N VAL A 75 7.53 -4.03 -12.73
CA VAL A 75 7.53 -2.57 -12.61
C VAL A 75 6.89 -2.15 -11.30
N LYS A 76 5.79 -2.81 -10.89
CA LYS A 76 5.15 -2.58 -9.60
C LYS A 76 6.16 -2.73 -8.46
N GLY A 77 6.81 -3.89 -8.36
CA GLY A 77 7.81 -4.17 -7.33
C GLY A 77 8.94 -3.14 -7.33
N TYR A 78 9.43 -2.73 -8.51
CA TYR A 78 10.45 -1.68 -8.64
C TYR A 78 10.00 -0.35 -8.03
N LEU A 79 8.80 0.12 -8.36
CA LEU A 79 8.26 1.39 -7.85
C LEU A 79 8.12 1.34 -6.33
N TRP A 80 7.60 0.24 -5.80
CA TRP A 80 7.42 0.03 -4.36
C TRP A 80 8.73 0.00 -3.59
N ILE A 81 9.72 -0.76 -4.07
CA ILE A 81 11.07 -0.82 -3.47
C ILE A 81 11.72 0.57 -3.50
N SER A 82 11.66 1.25 -4.64
CA SER A 82 12.30 2.55 -4.85
C SER A 82 11.66 3.63 -3.98
N PHE A 83 10.33 3.68 -3.94
CA PHE A 83 9.59 4.60 -3.10
C PHE A 83 9.91 4.41 -1.62
N ARG A 84 9.77 3.17 -1.13
CA ARG A 84 9.98 2.85 0.28
C ARG A 84 11.40 3.13 0.72
N ARG A 85 12.40 2.78 -0.10
CA ARG A 85 13.81 3.06 0.18
C ARG A 85 14.05 4.56 0.35
N ARG A 86 13.44 5.39 -0.51
CA ARG A 86 13.51 6.85 -0.43
C ARG A 86 12.86 7.36 0.85
N LEU A 87 11.61 6.95 1.09
CA LEU A 87 10.83 7.38 2.26
C LEU A 87 11.58 7.05 3.57
N MET A 88 12.08 5.82 3.71
CA MET A 88 12.86 5.40 4.87
C MET A 88 14.18 6.16 5.00
N GLY A 89 14.82 6.49 3.88
CA GLY A 89 16.01 7.33 3.85
C GLY A 89 15.73 8.72 4.40
N GLU A 90 14.65 9.37 3.97
CA GLU A 90 14.28 10.72 4.41
C GLU A 90 13.82 10.75 5.87
N ILE A 91 13.03 9.76 6.31
CA ILE A 91 12.65 9.60 7.72
C ILE A 91 13.89 9.52 8.62
N LYS A 92 14.87 8.68 8.22
CA LYS A 92 16.12 8.50 8.96
C LYS A 92 16.95 9.78 8.99
N LYS A 93 17.08 10.50 7.86
CA LYS A 93 17.84 11.75 7.77
C LYS A 93 17.26 12.86 8.64
N ARG A 94 15.93 12.98 8.68
CA ARG A 94 15.25 14.06 9.40
C ARG A 94 15.18 13.81 10.92
N ASN A 95 15.76 12.71 11.42
CA ASN A 95 15.62 12.25 12.81
C ASN A 95 14.17 12.34 13.28
N ASP A 96 13.24 11.98 12.40
CA ASP A 96 11.83 12.12 12.70
C ASP A 96 11.41 10.97 13.62
N ILE A 97 11.56 11.19 14.93
CA ILE A 97 11.23 10.23 16.00
C ILE A 97 9.71 9.91 15.99
N ASN A 98 8.92 10.70 15.25
CA ASN A 98 7.54 10.39 14.88
C ASN A 98 7.45 9.36 13.73
N TYR A 99 8.33 8.37 13.73
CA TYR A 99 8.06 7.00 13.23
C TYR A 99 7.04 6.31 14.14
N ARG A 100 5.96 7.03 14.48
CA ARG A 100 4.77 6.52 15.14
C ARG A 100 3.69 6.55 14.08
N SER A 101 3.20 5.36 13.76
CA SER A 101 2.15 5.11 12.80
C SER A 101 1.05 6.16 12.89
N VAL A 102 0.80 6.85 11.78
CA VAL A 102 -0.52 7.41 11.60
C VAL A 102 -1.45 6.22 11.44
N SER A 103 -2.46 6.17 12.29
CA SER A 103 -3.60 5.27 12.14
C SER A 103 -4.07 5.31 10.69
N PHE A 104 -4.61 4.21 10.16
CA PHE A 104 -5.13 4.02 8.79
C PHE A 104 -6.29 5.00 8.40
N LYS A 105 -6.36 6.17 9.03
CA LYS A 105 -7.46 7.14 9.05
C LYS A 105 -7.72 7.84 7.72
N SER A 106 -6.77 7.91 6.80
CA SER A 106 -6.95 8.79 5.62
C SER A 106 -7.73 8.13 4.49
N ASP A 107 -7.56 6.82 4.24
CA ASP A 107 -8.22 6.16 3.10
C ASP A 107 -9.20 5.03 3.45
N MET A 108 -9.25 4.56 4.72
CA MET A 108 -10.37 3.70 5.17
C MET A 108 -11.75 4.40 5.06
N LYS A 109 -11.77 5.72 4.84
CA LYS A 109 -13.02 6.46 4.58
C LYS A 109 -13.62 6.19 3.19
N LYS A 110 -12.88 5.59 2.25
CA LYS A 110 -13.38 5.41 0.87
C LYS A 110 -13.94 4.02 0.57
N VAL A 111 -13.72 3.00 1.40
CA VAL A 111 -14.16 1.63 1.07
C VAL A 111 -15.26 1.09 1.98
N VAL A 112 -15.65 1.82 3.04
CA VAL A 112 -16.95 1.61 3.70
C VAL A 112 -18.10 2.24 2.88
N SER A 113 -18.17 1.90 1.60
CA SER A 113 -19.43 1.80 0.89
C SER A 113 -19.65 0.31 0.62
N VAL A 114 -19.76 -0.46 1.70
CA VAL A 114 -20.29 -1.82 1.61
C VAL A 114 -21.80 -1.67 1.47
N GLU A 115 -22.27 -1.35 0.26
CA GLU A 115 -23.69 -1.43 -0.11
C GLU A 115 -24.23 -2.89 -0.05
N GLY A 116 -23.41 -3.86 0.34
CA GLY A 116 -23.77 -5.29 0.43
C GLY A 116 -24.03 -5.83 1.83
N LEU A 117 -23.87 -5.04 2.89
CA LEU A 117 -24.10 -5.48 4.27
C LEU A 117 -25.10 -4.51 4.90
N PHE A 118 -26.38 -4.90 4.92
CA PHE A 118 -27.42 -4.28 5.75
C PHE A 118 -27.05 -4.46 7.24
N ILE A 119 -26.06 -3.71 7.68
CA ILE A 119 -25.64 -3.57 9.07
C ILE A 119 -26.14 -2.19 9.49
N ASP A 120 -26.93 -2.17 10.55
CA ASP A 120 -27.49 -0.94 11.13
C ASP A 120 -26.37 0.10 11.35
N ASN A 121 -26.65 1.39 11.12
CA ASN A 121 -25.61 2.45 11.14
C ASN A 121 -24.81 2.46 12.46
N GLU A 122 -25.44 2.06 13.56
CA GLU A 122 -24.80 1.94 14.88
C GLU A 122 -23.83 0.75 14.96
N GLN A 123 -24.14 -0.37 14.30
CA GLN A 123 -23.27 -1.54 14.24
C GLN A 123 -22.07 -1.30 13.32
N GLN A 124 -22.23 -0.55 12.23
CA GLN A 124 -21.11 -0.15 11.37
C GLN A 124 -20.13 0.77 12.11
N ALA A 125 -20.63 1.76 12.84
CA ALA A 125 -19.79 2.66 13.64
C ALA A 125 -19.01 1.91 14.73
N LYS A 126 -19.65 0.97 15.44
CA LYS A 126 -19.00 0.11 16.44
C LYS A 126 -17.94 -0.79 15.81
N LEU A 127 -18.22 -1.38 14.65
CA LEU A 127 -17.27 -2.21 13.92
C LEU A 127 -16.06 -1.40 13.45
N HIS A 128 -16.27 -0.20 12.92
CA HIS A 128 -15.21 0.69 12.46
C HIS A 128 -14.31 1.16 13.61
N GLN A 129 -14.91 1.56 14.74
CA GLN A 129 -14.16 1.90 15.96
C GLN A 129 -13.33 0.70 16.44
N LYS A 130 -13.90 -0.50 16.43
CA LYS A 130 -13.21 -1.72 16.86
C LYS A 130 -12.06 -2.07 15.92
N LEU A 131 -12.25 -1.94 14.62
CA LEU A 131 -11.18 -2.12 13.65
C LEU A 131 -10.05 -1.13 13.85
N GLN A 132 -10.37 0.11 14.20
CA GLN A 132 -9.36 1.09 14.53
C GLN A 132 -8.54 0.67 15.76
N GLU A 133 -9.20 0.20 16.83
CA GLU A 133 -8.53 -0.37 18.03
C GLU A 133 -7.65 -1.57 17.65
N ILE A 134 -8.13 -2.45 16.76
CA ILE A 134 -7.37 -3.61 16.28
C ILE A 134 -6.13 -3.18 15.48
N CYS A 135 -6.26 -2.17 14.62
CA CYS A 135 -5.13 -1.62 13.87
C CYS A 135 -4.09 -0.97 14.79
N GLU A 136 -4.49 -0.44 15.94
CA GLU A 136 -3.57 0.10 16.95
C GLU A 136 -2.79 -1.02 17.68
N ASP A 137 -3.39 -2.19 17.87
CA ASP A 137 -2.74 -3.36 18.47
C ASP A 137 -1.74 -4.07 17.55
N LEU A 138 -1.82 -3.86 16.24
CA LEU A 138 -0.84 -4.39 15.30
C LEU A 138 0.48 -3.61 15.38
N THR A 139 1.60 -4.32 15.31
CA THR A 139 2.89 -3.66 15.07
C THR A 139 2.93 -3.07 13.67
N GLN A 140 3.77 -2.08 13.45
CA GLN A 140 3.91 -1.46 12.13
C GLN A 140 4.27 -2.47 11.04
N ARG A 141 5.17 -3.41 11.33
CA ARG A 141 5.56 -4.45 10.37
C ARG A 141 4.42 -5.40 10.03
N GLU A 142 3.57 -5.74 10.99
CA GLU A 142 2.36 -6.54 10.75
C GLU A 142 1.38 -5.80 9.84
N ARG A 143 1.16 -4.49 10.08
CA ARG A 143 0.32 -3.65 9.22
C ARG A 143 0.85 -3.52 7.79
N GLU A 144 2.14 -3.26 7.64
CA GLU A 144 2.78 -3.14 6.31
C GLU A 144 2.64 -4.44 5.51
N VAL A 145 2.89 -5.59 6.16
CA VAL A 145 2.79 -6.90 5.53
C VAL A 145 1.34 -7.21 5.11
N LEU A 146 0.35 -6.86 5.93
CA LEU A 146 -1.08 -6.99 5.58
C LEU A 146 -1.46 -6.11 4.39
N PHE A 147 -1.07 -4.83 4.42
CA PHE A 147 -1.34 -3.88 3.34
C PHE A 147 -0.80 -4.39 2.01
N LEU A 148 0.50 -4.73 1.97
CA LEU A 148 1.15 -5.17 0.74
C LEU A 148 0.55 -6.49 0.23
N LYS A 149 0.16 -7.42 1.12
CA LYS A 149 -0.43 -8.69 0.69
C LYS A 149 -1.84 -8.54 0.14
N TYR A 150 -2.71 -7.86 0.88
CA TYR A 150 -4.15 -7.91 0.64
C TYR A 150 -4.66 -6.69 -0.12
N TYR A 151 -4.12 -5.51 0.13
CA TYR A 151 -4.50 -4.30 -0.61
C TYR A 151 -3.75 -4.24 -1.95
N GLU A 152 -2.44 -4.47 -1.94
CA GLU A 152 -1.63 -4.44 -3.17
C GLU A 152 -1.56 -5.79 -3.90
N GLY A 153 -2.07 -6.88 -3.32
CA GLY A 153 -2.08 -8.19 -3.96
C GLY A 153 -0.70 -8.84 -4.12
N MET A 154 0.32 -8.40 -3.39
CA MET A 154 1.70 -8.86 -3.59
C MET A 154 1.94 -10.28 -3.08
N SER A 155 2.87 -10.99 -3.70
CA SER A 155 3.40 -12.25 -3.21
C SER A 155 4.30 -12.03 -1.99
N TYR A 156 4.52 -13.09 -1.20
CA TYR A 156 5.43 -13.01 -0.06
C TYR A 156 6.87 -12.68 -0.47
N SER A 157 7.30 -13.11 -1.66
CA SER A 157 8.63 -12.81 -2.19
C SER A 157 8.78 -11.33 -2.55
N GLU A 158 7.76 -10.72 -3.17
CA GLU A 158 7.77 -9.27 -3.44
C GLU A 158 7.78 -8.46 -2.14
N ILE A 159 7.02 -8.89 -1.13
CA ILE A 159 6.99 -8.23 0.18
C ILE A 159 8.36 -8.32 0.88
N GLU A 160 9.03 -9.46 0.79
CA GLU A 160 10.41 -9.64 1.27
C GLU A 160 11.35 -8.61 0.65
N GLN A 161 11.30 -8.45 -0.68
CA GLN A 161 12.15 -7.50 -1.39
C GLN A 161 11.83 -6.04 -1.01
N ILE A 162 10.54 -5.69 -0.89
CA ILE A 162 10.10 -4.34 -0.51
C ILE A 162 10.53 -4.03 0.92
N LEU A 163 10.29 -4.94 1.86
CA LEU A 163 10.54 -4.67 3.28
C LEU A 163 11.99 -4.88 3.70
N GLY A 164 12.80 -5.57 2.88
CA GLY A 164 14.16 -5.97 3.20
C GLY A 164 14.20 -6.99 4.34
N LEU A 165 13.26 -7.94 4.34
CA LEU A 165 13.08 -8.95 5.39
C LEU A 165 13.12 -10.35 4.78
N GLU A 166 13.63 -11.33 5.51
CA GLU A 166 13.59 -12.72 5.06
C GLU A 166 12.15 -13.22 4.83
N TYR A 167 11.95 -14.06 3.80
CA TYR A 167 10.66 -14.69 3.49
C TYR A 167 9.94 -15.27 4.71
N GLN A 168 10.66 -15.99 5.57
CA GLN A 168 10.08 -16.58 6.79
C GLN A 168 9.64 -15.51 7.79
N THR A 169 10.38 -14.40 7.88
CA THR A 169 10.02 -13.25 8.71
C THR A 169 8.74 -12.58 8.21
N VAL A 170 8.57 -12.42 6.89
CA VAL A 170 7.32 -11.91 6.31
C VAL A 170 6.14 -12.82 6.64
N ARG A 171 6.30 -14.15 6.49
CA ARG A 171 5.26 -15.12 6.86
C ARG A 171 4.92 -15.08 8.35
N ASN A 172 5.91 -14.90 9.21
CA ASN A 172 5.71 -14.78 10.66
C ASN A 172 4.92 -13.52 11.01
N TYR A 173 5.25 -12.37 10.41
CA TYR A 173 4.47 -11.14 10.58
C TYR A 173 3.05 -11.31 10.08
N MET A 174 2.86 -11.92 8.91
CA MET A 174 1.52 -12.20 8.38
C MET A 174 0.69 -13.07 9.33
N TYR A 175 1.27 -14.18 9.78
CA TYR A 175 0.60 -15.10 10.69
C TYR A 175 0.21 -14.41 12.00
N ARG A 176 1.13 -13.65 12.61
CA ARG A 176 0.86 -12.92 13.86
C ARG A 176 -0.22 -11.86 13.68
N ALA A 177 -0.23 -11.15 12.56
CA ALA A 177 -1.23 -10.16 12.25
C ALA A 177 -2.63 -10.79 12.16
N ILE A 178 -2.75 -11.90 11.42
CA ILE A 178 -4.01 -12.66 11.28
C ILE A 178 -4.45 -13.26 12.61
N GLU A 179 -3.54 -13.81 13.39
CA GLU A 179 -3.86 -14.42 14.69
C GLU A 179 -4.34 -13.36 15.70
N ARG A 180 -3.74 -12.16 15.70
CA ARG A 180 -4.20 -11.03 16.51
C ARG A 180 -5.60 -10.59 16.10
N LEU A 181 -5.83 -10.41 14.80
CA LEU A 181 -7.15 -10.10 14.24
C LEU A 181 -8.17 -11.13 14.72
N ARG A 182 -7.90 -12.42 14.50
CA ARG A 182 -8.78 -13.53 14.85
C ARG A 182 -9.17 -13.53 16.33
N LYS A 183 -8.20 -13.43 17.25
CA LYS A 183 -8.47 -13.44 18.70
C LYS A 183 -9.41 -12.34 19.13
N ILE A 184 -9.29 -11.16 18.50
CA ILE A 184 -10.12 -10.02 18.84
C ILE A 184 -11.55 -10.21 18.31
N PHE A 185 -11.72 -10.70 17.08
CA PHE A 185 -13.05 -11.03 16.55
C PHE A 185 -13.76 -12.13 17.35
N GLU A 186 -13.03 -13.16 17.78
CA GLU A 186 -13.56 -14.21 18.65
C GLU A 186 -14.03 -13.66 20.00
N LYS A 187 -13.25 -12.75 20.62
CA LYS A 187 -13.61 -12.09 21.90
C LYS A 187 -14.91 -11.29 21.81
N GLU A 188 -15.18 -10.69 20.66
CA GLU A 188 -16.38 -9.88 20.42
C GLU A 188 -17.56 -10.70 19.88
N GLY A 189 -17.44 -12.03 19.77
CA GLY A 189 -18.50 -12.92 19.28
C GLY A 189 -18.77 -12.78 17.77
N ILE A 190 -17.87 -12.13 17.05
CA ILE A 190 -17.99 -11.85 15.63
C ILE A 190 -17.40 -13.03 14.84
N LYS A 191 -18.27 -13.90 14.33
CA LYS A 191 -17.87 -15.01 13.44
C LYS A 191 -17.82 -14.52 11.99
N ILE A 192 -16.67 -14.02 11.57
CA ILE A 192 -16.43 -13.62 10.18
C ILE A 192 -15.46 -14.61 9.53
N ALA A 193 -15.75 -15.02 8.29
CA ALA A 193 -14.81 -15.83 7.51
C ALA A 193 -13.50 -15.04 7.29
N LEU A 194 -12.33 -15.70 7.36
CA LEU A 194 -11.03 -15.04 7.19
C LEU A 194 -10.96 -14.13 5.95
N GLY A 195 -11.63 -14.48 4.85
CA GLY A 195 -11.69 -13.64 3.64
C GLY A 195 -12.55 -12.37 3.78
N LEU A 196 -13.56 -12.37 4.66
CA LEU A 196 -14.45 -11.24 4.91
C LEU A 196 -13.87 -10.26 5.94
N LEU A 197 -12.94 -10.70 6.80
CA LEU A 197 -12.22 -9.81 7.73
C LEU A 197 -11.52 -8.65 7.00
N PHE A 198 -11.08 -8.91 5.77
CA PHE A 198 -10.33 -7.96 4.95
C PHE A 198 -11.21 -6.94 4.21
N LEU A 199 -12.46 -7.27 3.90
CA LEU A 199 -13.41 -6.31 3.31
C LEU A 199 -13.83 -5.20 4.28
N ILE A 200 -13.55 -5.38 5.57
CA ILE A 200 -13.97 -4.46 6.63
C ILE A 200 -12.79 -3.60 7.09
N ILE A 201 -11.56 -4.13 7.00
CA ILE A 201 -10.30 -3.41 7.31
C ILE A 201 -9.87 -2.45 6.18
N ILE A 202 -10.42 -2.61 4.98
CA ILE A 202 -10.24 -1.69 3.84
C ILE A 202 -11.49 -0.82 3.78
#